data_AF-A0ABD3Q5N9-F1
#
_entry.id   AF-A0ABD3Q5N9-F1
#
_cell.length_a   1.000
_cell.length_b   1.000
_cell.length_c   1.000
_cell.angle_alpha   90.00
_cell.angle_beta   90.00
_cell.angle_gamma   90.00
#
_symmetry.space_group_name_H-M   'P 1'
#
loop_
_entity.id
_entity.type
_entity.pdbx_description
1 polymer ?
#
loop_
_entity_poly.entity_id
_entity_poly.type
_entity_poly.pdbx_seq_one_letter_code
_entity_poly.pdbx_strand_id
1 'polypeptide(L)'
;MKAFTSLVALAVLGNAFQMPQSKKWHRPTSLKSELSPTDEMCIENVAEFCLHESCDVEEYEALINQLEDQKAHFIRHVANVESLLIRLKDSNHPEHDPDEVTSLKENIKSTLAGAPSVTP
;
A
#
# COMPACT_ATOMS: atom_id res chain seq x y z
N MET A 1 -36.06 17.67 -33.14
CA MET A 1 -34.84 18.49 -33.16
C MET A 1 -33.67 17.61 -32.72
N LYS A 2 -32.65 17.49 -33.58
CA LYS A 2 -31.19 17.25 -33.38
C LYS A 2 -30.79 16.16 -32.34
N ALA A 3 -30.41 14.94 -32.73
CA ALA A 3 -29.12 14.50 -33.31
C ALA A 3 -27.94 14.48 -32.31
N PHE A 4 -27.60 13.24 -31.93
CA PHE A 4 -26.30 12.63 -31.60
C PHE A 4 -25.01 13.45 -31.37
N THR A 5 -24.21 12.84 -30.48
CA THR A 5 -22.74 12.73 -30.45
C THR A 5 -21.88 13.88 -29.91
N SER A 6 -21.29 13.59 -28.73
CA SER A 6 -19.84 13.54 -28.44
C SER A 6 -18.97 14.71 -28.88
N LEU A 7 -18.29 15.33 -27.91
CA LEU A 7 -16.92 15.81 -28.04
C LEU A 7 -16.33 16.07 -26.65
N VAL A 8 -15.70 15.02 -26.10
CA VAL A 8 -14.72 15.16 -25.02
C VAL A 8 -13.52 15.87 -25.64
N ALA A 9 -13.29 17.12 -25.24
CA ALA A 9 -12.14 17.90 -25.68
C ALA A 9 -10.87 17.38 -24.98
N LEU A 10 -10.04 16.64 -25.73
CA LEU A 10 -8.62 16.47 -25.44
C LEU A 10 -7.87 17.75 -25.83
N ALA A 11 -7.08 18.30 -24.90
CA ALA A 11 -5.71 18.75 -25.16
C ALA A 11 -5.08 19.31 -23.87
N VAL A 12 -4.31 18.48 -23.16
CA VAL A 12 -3.25 18.99 -22.27
C VAL A 12 -1.93 18.55 -22.88
N LEU A 13 -1.20 19.53 -23.40
CA LEU A 13 0.19 19.42 -23.82
C LEU A 13 1.06 19.32 -22.55
N GLY A 14 1.58 18.11 -22.28
CA GLY A 14 2.54 17.86 -21.21
C GLY A 14 3.82 17.26 -21.78
N ASN A 15 4.91 18.01 -21.63
CA ASN A 15 6.25 17.70 -22.12
C ASN A 15 6.75 16.29 -21.78
N ALA A 16 7.50 15.71 -22.71
CA ALA A 16 8.21 14.45 -22.56
C ALA A 16 9.27 14.55 -21.45
N PHE A 17 9.08 13.80 -20.37
CA PHE A 17 10.13 13.43 -19.43
C PHE A 17 10.33 11.91 -19.56
N GLN A 18 11.34 11.51 -20.33
CA GLN A 18 11.68 10.11 -20.54
C GLN A 18 12.41 9.58 -19.30
N MET A 19 11.66 8.98 -18.38
CA MET A 19 12.20 8.32 -17.19
C MET A 19 12.72 6.91 -17.58
N PRO A 20 13.91 6.49 -17.10
CA PRO A 20 14.42 5.15 -17.37
C PRO A 20 13.48 4.08 -16.83
N GLN A 21 13.21 3.07 -17.65
CA GLN A 21 12.26 1.98 -17.37
C GLN A 21 12.69 1.18 -16.14
N SER A 22 12.21 1.60 -14.96
CA SER A 22 12.20 0.77 -13.77
C SER A 22 11.27 -0.42 -14.03
N LYS A 23 11.78 -1.64 -13.78
CA LYS A 23 11.06 -2.90 -13.97
C LYS A 23 9.70 -2.79 -13.30
N LYS A 24 8.65 -2.70 -14.12
CA LYS A 24 7.27 -2.62 -13.66
C LYS A 24 6.99 -3.90 -12.89
N TRP A 25 6.94 -3.81 -11.57
CA TRP A 25 6.22 -4.78 -10.77
C TRP A 25 4.79 -4.75 -11.29
N HIS A 26 4.43 -5.76 -12.08
CA HIS A 26 3.05 -5.99 -12.43
C HIS A 26 2.31 -6.21 -11.12
N ARG A 27 1.63 -5.17 -10.63
CA ARG A 27 0.56 -5.33 -9.65
C ARG A 27 -0.38 -6.35 -10.28
N PRO A 28 -0.64 -7.50 -9.64
CA PRO A 28 -1.69 -8.39 -10.11
C PRO A 28 -2.95 -7.53 -10.21
N THR A 29 -3.54 -7.44 -11.40
CA THR A 29 -4.85 -6.84 -11.59
C THR A 29 -5.81 -7.63 -10.70
N SER A 30 -6.07 -7.07 -9.53
CA SER A 30 -6.87 -7.67 -8.47
C SER A 30 -8.29 -7.90 -8.99
N LEU A 31 -8.86 -9.00 -8.53
CA LEU A 31 -10.18 -9.49 -8.84
C LEU A 31 -11.22 -8.37 -8.68
N LYS A 32 -12.28 -8.40 -9.49
CA LYS A 32 -13.39 -7.42 -9.60
C LYS A 32 -14.17 -7.08 -8.30
N SER A 33 -13.64 -7.41 -7.12
CA SER A 33 -14.26 -7.28 -5.80
C SER A 33 -13.55 -6.28 -4.89
N GLU A 34 -12.33 -5.84 -5.21
CA GLU A 34 -11.64 -4.79 -4.45
C GLU A 34 -12.12 -3.42 -4.93
N LEU A 35 -12.73 -2.64 -4.04
CA LEU A 35 -13.13 -1.27 -4.34
C LEU A 35 -11.90 -0.36 -4.49
N SER A 36 -12.05 0.72 -5.24
CA SER A 36 -11.04 1.76 -5.22
C SER A 36 -11.12 2.52 -3.89
N PRO A 37 -10.03 3.16 -3.42
CA PRO A 37 -10.07 3.97 -2.19
C PRO A 37 -11.14 5.07 -2.22
N THR A 38 -11.46 5.58 -3.42
CA THR A 38 -12.55 6.55 -3.61
C THR A 38 -13.91 5.89 -3.38
N ASP A 39 -14.11 4.69 -3.92
CA ASP A 39 -15.37 3.95 -3.74
C ASP A 39 -15.56 3.48 -2.29
N GLU A 40 -14.47 3.09 -1.61
CA GLU A 40 -14.47 2.77 -0.17
C GLU A 40 -14.97 3.96 0.68
N MET A 41 -14.41 5.14 0.46
CA MET A 41 -14.87 6.35 1.14
C MET A 41 -16.34 6.67 0.78
N CYS A 42 -16.75 6.47 -0.48
CA CYS A 42 -18.13 6.70 -0.89
C CYS A 42 -19.10 5.75 -0.17
N ILE A 43 -18.78 4.46 -0.07
CA ILE A 43 -19.65 3.48 0.60
C ILE A 43 -19.73 3.74 2.11
N GLU A 44 -18.63 4.16 2.74
CA GLU A 44 -18.61 4.57 4.15
C GLU A 44 -19.54 5.78 4.38
N ASN A 45 -19.48 6.80 3.52
CA ASN A 45 -20.36 7.96 3.62
C ASN A 45 -21.83 7.60 3.42
N VAL A 46 -22.15 6.68 2.49
CA VAL A 46 -23.53 6.21 2.30
C VAL A 46 -24.00 5.40 3.50
N ALA A 47 -23.15 4.56 4.09
CA ALA A 47 -23.47 3.82 5.30
C ALA A 47 -23.76 4.76 6.48
N GLU A 48 -22.92 5.77 6.67
CA GLU A 48 -23.14 6.78 7.70
C GLU A 48 -24.44 7.56 7.46
N PHE A 49 -24.71 7.94 6.21
CA PHE A 49 -25.97 8.58 5.84
C PHE A 49 -27.17 7.69 6.16
N CYS A 50 -27.15 6.42 5.76
CA CYS A 50 -28.23 5.49 6.04
C CYS A 50 -28.43 5.23 7.53
N LEU A 51 -27.39 5.31 8.37
CA LEU A 51 -27.54 5.17 9.81
C LEU A 51 -28.22 6.37 10.48
N HIS A 52 -28.08 7.57 9.91
CA HIS A 52 -28.61 8.82 10.47
C HIS A 52 -29.96 9.23 9.85
N GLU A 53 -30.13 8.98 8.56
CA GLU A 53 -31.32 9.26 7.79
C GLU A 53 -32.03 7.95 7.43
N SER A 54 -33.32 7.97 7.10
CA SER A 54 -34.02 6.75 6.73
C SER A 54 -33.70 6.34 5.27
N CYS A 55 -32.83 5.35 5.09
CA CYS A 55 -32.76 4.56 3.86
C CYS A 55 -33.88 3.50 3.85
N ASP A 56 -34.30 3.07 2.66
CA ASP A 56 -35.26 1.96 2.55
C ASP A 56 -34.61 0.59 2.82
N VAL A 57 -35.43 -0.42 3.03
CA VAL A 57 -34.96 -1.75 3.47
C VAL A 57 -34.09 -2.39 2.39
N GLU A 58 -34.47 -2.22 1.13
CA GLU A 58 -33.78 -2.75 -0.03
C GLU A 58 -32.38 -2.13 -0.19
N GLU A 59 -32.25 -0.81 0.01
CA GLU A 59 -30.99 -0.08 0.03
C GLU A 59 -30.07 -0.56 1.17
N TYR A 60 -30.63 -0.74 2.37
CA TYR A 60 -29.90 -1.29 3.51
C TYR A 60 -29.36 -2.70 3.24
N GLU A 61 -30.18 -3.60 2.71
CA GLU A 61 -29.75 -4.96 2.40
C GLU A 61 -28.66 -4.98 1.32
N ALA A 62 -28.80 -4.16 0.27
CA ALA A 62 -27.79 -4.03 -0.76
C ALA A 62 -26.45 -3.53 -0.18
N LEU A 63 -26.51 -2.51 0.68
CA LEU A 63 -25.34 -1.92 1.31
C LEU A 63 -24.64 -2.90 2.27
N ILE A 64 -25.40 -3.66 3.06
CA ILE A 64 -24.86 -4.70 3.93
C ILE A 64 -24.11 -5.76 3.12
N ASN A 65 -24.73 -6.29 2.07
CA ASN A 65 -24.09 -7.30 1.22
C ASN A 65 -22.77 -6.77 0.62
N GLN A 66 -22.77 -5.52 0.15
CA GLN A 66 -21.57 -4.92 -0.40
C GLN A 66 -20.47 -4.74 0.65
N LEU A 67 -20.81 -4.33 1.88
CA LEU A 67 -19.85 -4.20 2.98
C LEU A 67 -19.32 -5.57 3.45
N GLU A 68 -20.14 -6.62 3.46
CA GLU A 68 -19.70 -7.98 3.75
C GLU A 68 -18.69 -8.51 2.73
N ASP A 69 -18.93 -8.24 1.45
CA ASP A 69 -17.99 -8.57 0.36
C ASP A 69 -16.65 -7.84 0.53
N GLN A 70 -16.69 -6.53 0.87
CA GLN A 70 -15.47 -5.76 1.14
C GLN A 70 -14.71 -6.28 2.37
N LYS A 71 -15.42 -6.62 3.44
CA LYS A 71 -14.82 -7.23 4.64
C LYS A 71 -14.08 -8.53 4.29
N ALA A 72 -14.69 -9.41 3.49
CA ALA A 72 -14.05 -10.65 3.06
C ALA A 72 -12.78 -10.40 2.23
N HIS A 73 -12.79 -9.35 1.41
CA HIS A 73 -11.61 -8.91 0.67
C HIS A 73 -10.49 -8.45 1.61
N PHE A 74 -10.79 -7.57 2.58
CA PHE A 74 -9.79 -7.05 3.51
C PHE A 74 -9.18 -8.15 4.40
N ILE A 75 -9.96 -9.13 4.84
CA ILE A 75 -9.43 -10.27 5.61
C ILE A 75 -8.33 -11.00 4.81
N ARG A 76 -8.57 -11.26 3.51
CA ARG A 76 -7.57 -11.88 2.63
C ARG A 76 -6.35 -10.98 2.43
N HIS A 77 -6.58 -9.67 2.28
CA HIS A 77 -5.48 -8.71 2.12
C HIS A 77 -4.58 -8.67 3.36
N VAL A 78 -5.17 -8.55 4.55
CA VAL A 78 -4.45 -8.55 5.84
C VAL A 78 -3.65 -9.84 6.01
N ALA A 79 -4.26 -11.00 5.76
CA ALA A 79 -3.55 -12.28 5.85
C ALA A 79 -2.33 -12.36 4.91
N ASN A 80 -2.44 -11.80 3.70
CA ASN A 80 -1.32 -11.74 2.76
C ASN A 80 -0.21 -10.80 3.28
N VAL A 81 -0.57 -9.61 3.79
CA VAL A 81 0.39 -8.66 4.38
C VAL A 81 1.10 -9.28 5.59
N GLU A 82 0.37 -9.98 6.46
CA GLU A 82 0.93 -10.69 7.61
C GLU A 82 1.90 -11.79 7.16
N SER A 83 1.55 -12.57 6.13
CA SER A 83 2.44 -13.58 5.57
C SER A 83 3.75 -12.97 5.05
N LEU A 84 3.68 -11.84 4.35
CA LEU A 84 4.87 -11.11 3.89
C LEU A 84 5.70 -10.58 5.06
N LEU A 85 5.05 -10.03 6.09
CA LEU A 85 5.73 -9.53 7.29
C LEU A 85 6.49 -10.64 8.01
N ILE A 86 5.86 -11.80 8.21
CA ILE A 86 6.50 -12.98 8.81
C ILE A 86 7.72 -13.39 8.00
N ARG A 87 7.56 -13.53 6.68
CA ARG A 87 8.68 -13.90 5.79
C ARG A 87 9.83 -12.91 5.83
N LEU A 88 9.56 -11.61 5.92
CA LEU A 88 10.59 -10.57 6.04
C LEU A 88 11.28 -10.56 7.39
N LYS A 89 10.58 -10.95 8.46
CA LYS A 89 11.17 -11.11 9.80
C LYS A 89 12.03 -12.36 9.90
N ASP A 90 11.58 -13.45 9.26
CA ASP A 90 12.24 -14.75 9.30
C ASP A 90 13.36 -14.88 8.25
N SER A 91 13.46 -13.96 7.28
CA SER A 91 14.36 -14.10 6.13
C SER A 91 15.85 -13.96 6.45
N ASN A 92 16.26 -13.88 7.73
CA ASN A 92 17.67 -13.74 8.15
C ASN A 92 18.43 -12.79 7.23
N HIS A 93 17.88 -11.59 7.01
CA HIS A 93 18.56 -10.60 6.18
C HIS A 93 19.91 -10.27 6.85
N PRO A 94 21.04 -10.39 6.13
CA PRO A 94 22.37 -10.21 6.70
C PRO A 94 22.62 -8.80 7.25
N GLU A 95 21.77 -7.82 6.94
CA GLU A 95 21.83 -6.47 7.55
C GLU A 95 21.50 -6.46 9.06
N HIS A 96 21.07 -7.59 9.62
CA HIS A 96 20.94 -7.82 11.06
C HIS A 96 21.63 -9.13 11.48
N ASP A 97 22.82 -9.41 10.93
CA ASP A 97 23.69 -10.40 11.55
C ASP A 97 24.30 -9.82 12.86
N PRO A 98 23.89 -10.31 14.05
CA PRO A 98 24.45 -9.85 15.31
C PRO A 98 25.96 -10.08 15.39
N ASP A 99 26.50 -11.05 14.64
CA ASP A 99 27.94 -11.35 14.64
C ASP A 99 28.73 -10.30 13.84
N GLU A 100 28.17 -9.79 12.73
CA GLU A 100 28.78 -8.67 11.99
C GLU A 100 28.77 -7.38 12.81
N VAL A 101 27.66 -7.09 13.52
CA VAL A 101 27.58 -5.93 14.42
C VAL A 101 28.56 -6.05 15.59
N THR A 102 28.70 -7.25 16.15
CA THR A 102 29.64 -7.52 17.25
C THR A 102 31.09 -7.43 16.78
N SER A 103 31.39 -7.97 15.59
CA SER A 103 32.71 -7.88 14.96
C SER A 103 33.10 -6.44 14.62
N LEU A 104 32.15 -5.64 14.10
CA LEU A 104 32.35 -4.21 13.84
C LEU A 104 32.62 -3.44 15.13
N LYS A 105 31.88 -3.73 16.20
CA LYS A 105 32.05 -3.10 17.52
C LYS A 105 33.43 -3.38 18.11
N GLU A 106 33.91 -4.61 18.04
CA GLU A 106 35.27 -4.95 18.53
C GLU A 106 36.37 -4.32 17.66
N ASN A 107 36.19 -4.26 16.33
CA ASN A 107 37.13 -3.58 15.44
C ASN A 107 37.24 -2.07 15.73
N ILE A 108 36.12 -1.38 15.97
CA ILE A 108 36.10 0.03 16.36
C ILE A 108 36.82 0.23 17.69
N LYS A 109 36.56 -0.63 18.68
CA LYS A 109 37.17 -0.57 20.01
C LYS A 109 38.68 -0.78 19.96
N SER A 110 39.16 -1.72 19.14
CA SER A 110 40.59 -1.95 18.90
C SER A 110 41.26 -0.75 18.24
N THR A 111 40.60 -0.16 17.23
CA THR A 111 41.11 1.02 16.52
C THR A 111 41.24 2.24 17.43
N LEU A 112 40.28 2.45 18.33
CA LEU A 112 40.32 3.53 19.32
C LEU A 112 41.35 3.29 20.43
N ALA A 113 41.60 2.04 20.82
CA ALA A 113 42.62 1.69 21.80
C ALA A 113 44.06 1.79 21.24
N GLY A 114 44.23 1.67 19.92
CA GLY A 114 45.51 1.77 19.23
C GLY A 114 45.91 3.18 18.78
N ALA A 115 45.07 4.20 19.00
CA ALA A 115 45.40 5.58 18.63
C ALA A 115 46.60 6.07 19.48
N PRO A 116 47.74 6.44 18.88
CA PRO A 116 48.87 6.97 19.62
C PRO A 116 48.46 8.28 20.27
N SER A 117 48.65 8.38 21.60
CA SER A 117 48.52 9.64 22.32
C SER A 117 49.50 10.64 21.70
N VAL A 118 48.98 11.58 20.90
CA VAL A 118 49.75 12.76 20.50
C VAL A 118 49.80 13.66 21.74
N THR A 119 50.77 13.40 22.61
CA THR A 119 51.16 14.32 23.68
C THR A 119 51.97 15.46 23.05
N PRO A 120 51.57 16.73 23.25
CA PRO A 120 52.29 17.90 22.75
C PRO A 120 53.62 18.11 23.48
#